data_AF-A0AAI8MNI6-F1
#
_entry.id   AF-A0AAI8MNI6-F1
#
_cell.length_a   1.000
_cell.length_b   1.000
_cell.length_c   1.000
_cell.angle_alpha   90.00
_cell.angle_beta   90.00
_cell.angle_gamma   90.00
#
_symmetry.space_group_name_H-M   'P 1'
#
loop_
_entity.id
_entity.type
_entity.pdbx_description
1 polymer ?
#
loop_
_entity_poly.entity_id
_entity_poly.type
_entity_poly.pdbx_seq_one_letter_code
_entity_poly.pdbx_strand_id
1 'polypeptide(L)'
;MSEILTATCGNKSTSIECKRPSWASVRKAYAEVNEIFKKLKIQGKTDKECAEAVFKHIGGEPYKEFLSNEALIKRQKTQGIKPNEVQRESLNSCALRISYALNYSYLLDNKYLIKNKKLPINTGNLKYENQRFYGADSNLYYLGIYGIRNFLTLNWGNSDKPYNIVTFSNASQTKKFYDEKFSQFGKSGIVVMRIKGFSDARGHTTLWNGASKTFEDSAISNNYLNGKYEVKDFQFWELK
;
A
#
# COMPACT_ATOMS: atom_id res chain seq x y z
N MET A 1 -11.73 -11.69 9.70
CA MET A 1 -12.30 -11.50 11.04
C MET A 1 -12.51 -10.03 11.28
N SER A 2 -13.77 -9.66 11.49
CA SER A 2 -14.23 -8.41 12.08
C SER A 2 -14.41 -8.60 13.59
N GLU A 3 -14.40 -7.49 14.32
CA GLU A 3 -14.71 -7.45 15.74
C GLU A 3 -16.05 -6.73 15.96
N ILE A 4 -16.80 -7.09 16.99
CA ILE A 4 -18.12 -6.49 17.26
C ILE A 4 -18.04 -5.74 18.56
N LEU A 5 -18.29 -4.43 18.52
CA LEU A 5 -18.51 -3.61 19.70
C LEU A 5 -19.99 -3.57 20.00
N THR A 6 -20.39 -4.08 21.16
CA THR A 6 -21.80 -4.04 21.60
C THR A 6 -21.95 -3.07 22.76
N ALA A 7 -22.81 -2.07 22.59
CA ALA A 7 -23.23 -1.16 23.66
C ALA A 7 -24.62 -1.57 24.16
N THR A 8 -24.77 -1.70 25.49
CA THR A 8 -26.01 -2.13 26.15
C THR A 8 -26.51 -1.06 27.12
N CYS A 9 -27.82 -0.80 27.13
CA CYS A 9 -28.50 0.03 28.12
C CYS A 9 -29.83 -0.62 28.52
N GLY A 10 -29.88 -1.18 29.73
CA GLY A 10 -30.99 -2.01 30.20
C GLY A 10 -31.22 -3.22 29.28
N ASN A 11 -32.42 -3.32 28.72
CA ASN A 11 -32.80 -4.37 27.76
C ASN A 11 -32.49 -4.04 26.29
N LYS A 12 -31.87 -2.89 26.00
CA LYS A 12 -31.50 -2.47 24.64
C LYS A 12 -30.02 -2.75 24.40
N SER A 13 -29.70 -3.21 23.19
CA SER A 13 -28.33 -3.34 22.72
C SER A 13 -28.18 -2.82 21.30
N THR A 14 -27.02 -2.29 20.98
CA THR A 14 -26.61 -1.96 19.61
C THR A 14 -25.21 -2.51 19.38
N SER A 15 -24.94 -3.00 18.17
CA SER A 15 -23.66 -3.60 17.81
C SER A 15 -23.08 -2.94 16.57
N ILE A 16 -21.77 -2.69 16.58
CA ILE A 16 -21.02 -2.13 15.46
C ILE A 16 -19.94 -3.14 15.07
N GLU A 17 -19.93 -3.52 13.80
CA GLU A 17 -18.90 -4.38 13.24
C GLU A 17 -17.66 -3.55 12.83
N CYS A 18 -16.56 -3.70 13.56
CA CYS A 18 -15.27 -3.10 13.31
C CYS A 18 -14.45 -4.00 12.37
N LYS A 19 -14.24 -3.54 11.13
CA LYS A 19 -13.48 -4.28 10.10
C LYS A 19 -12.05 -3.80 9.91
N ARG A 20 -11.78 -2.54 10.27
CA ARG A 20 -10.57 -1.81 9.87
C ARG A 20 -9.79 -1.38 11.11
N PRO A 21 -8.47 -1.52 11.12
CA PRO A 21 -7.64 -0.99 12.20
C PRO A 21 -7.78 0.53 12.27
N SER A 22 -7.42 1.11 13.42
CA SER A 22 -7.53 2.56 13.62
C SER A 22 -6.52 3.32 12.75
N TRP A 23 -6.91 4.51 12.28
CA TRP A 23 -6.01 5.43 11.56
C TRP A 23 -4.73 5.67 12.35
N ALA A 24 -4.85 5.94 13.65
CA ALA A 24 -3.71 6.23 14.52
C ALA A 24 -2.70 5.08 14.55
N SER A 25 -3.17 3.83 14.67
CA SER A 25 -2.27 2.67 14.73
C SER A 25 -1.62 2.36 13.37
N VAL A 26 -2.40 2.41 12.27
CA VAL A 26 -1.87 2.21 10.91
C VAL A 26 -0.85 3.30 10.56
N ARG A 27 -1.16 4.57 10.83
CA ARG A 27 -0.27 5.70 10.56
C ARG A 27 1.02 5.59 11.35
N LYS A 28 0.95 5.23 12.63
CA LYS A 28 2.14 5.03 13.48
C LYS A 28 3.05 3.95 12.90
N ALA A 29 2.50 2.76 12.63
CA ALA A 29 3.26 1.66 12.06
C ALA A 29 3.82 1.99 10.66
N TYR A 30 3.06 2.71 9.83
CA TYR A 30 3.54 3.19 8.54
C TYR A 30 4.72 4.16 8.71
N ALA A 31 4.62 5.13 9.62
CA ALA A 31 5.70 6.08 9.90
C ALA A 31 6.99 5.37 10.33
N GLU A 32 6.90 4.36 11.21
CA GLU A 32 8.05 3.56 11.66
C GLU A 32 8.83 2.95 10.48
N VAL A 33 8.14 2.24 9.58
CA VAL A 33 8.80 1.63 8.41
C VAL A 33 9.21 2.66 7.36
N ASN A 34 8.48 3.77 7.25
CA ASN A 34 8.74 4.84 6.29
C ASN A 34 10.01 5.64 6.66
N GLU A 35 10.30 5.79 7.95
CA GLU A 35 11.50 6.46 8.44
C GLU A 35 12.79 5.73 8.04
N ILE A 36 12.76 4.41 7.84
CA ILE A 36 13.90 3.64 7.32
C ILE A 36 14.28 4.13 5.92
N PHE A 37 13.27 4.25 5.04
CA PHE A 37 13.47 4.76 3.69
C PHE A 37 13.93 6.22 3.72
N LYS A 38 13.22 7.06 4.47
CA LYS A 38 13.46 8.50 4.53
C LYS A 38 14.87 8.85 5.03
N LYS A 39 15.37 8.16 6.05
CA LYS A 39 16.73 8.37 6.58
C LYS A 39 17.80 8.18 5.50
N LEU A 40 17.69 7.10 4.72
CA LEU A 40 18.62 6.84 3.63
C LEU A 40 18.46 7.81 2.47
N LYS A 41 17.21 8.21 2.16
CA LYS A 41 16.94 9.20 1.12
C LYS A 41 17.60 10.55 1.43
N ILE A 42 17.54 11.00 2.69
CA ILE A 42 18.20 12.22 3.17
C ILE A 42 19.73 12.11 3.04
N GLN A 43 20.29 10.90 3.18
CA GLN A 43 21.72 10.64 2.96
C GLN A 43 22.12 10.55 1.48
N GLY A 44 21.21 10.89 0.55
CA GLY A 44 21.47 10.87 -0.89
C GLY A 44 21.44 9.48 -1.51
N LYS A 45 20.91 8.47 -0.81
CA LYS A 45 20.75 7.12 -1.36
C LYS A 45 19.68 7.07 -2.45
N THR A 46 19.88 6.17 -3.41
CA THR A 46 18.91 5.92 -4.48
C THR A 46 17.63 5.30 -3.93
N ASP A 47 16.50 5.44 -4.65
CA ASP A 47 15.24 4.82 -4.23
C ASP A 47 15.34 3.30 -4.09
N LYS A 48 16.20 2.68 -4.91
CA LYS A 48 16.50 1.26 -4.83
C LYS A 48 17.19 0.88 -3.53
N GLU A 49 18.25 1.59 -3.14
CA GLU A 49 18.95 1.35 -1.86
C GLU A 49 18.02 1.60 -0.65
N CYS A 50 17.18 2.64 -0.75
CA CYS A 50 16.20 2.94 0.29
C CYS A 50 15.12 1.84 0.40
N ALA A 51 14.63 1.33 -0.73
CA ALA A 51 13.70 0.22 -0.77
C ALA A 51 14.36 -1.05 -0.21
N GLU A 52 15.58 -1.38 -0.64
CA GLU A 52 16.35 -2.53 -0.14
C GLU A 52 16.42 -2.54 1.38
N ALA A 53 16.67 -1.39 2.01
CA ALA A 53 16.73 -1.29 3.46
C ALA A 53 15.40 -1.65 4.14
N VAL A 54 14.26 -1.27 3.55
CA VAL A 54 12.93 -1.67 4.04
C VAL A 54 12.73 -3.18 3.88
N PHE A 55 13.09 -3.74 2.72
CA PHE A 55 13.03 -5.19 2.48
C PHE A 55 13.91 -5.96 3.49
N LYS A 56 15.15 -5.50 3.68
CA LYS A 56 16.11 -6.08 4.63
C LYS A 56 15.62 -6.00 6.08
N HIS A 57 14.97 -4.90 6.46
CA HIS A 57 14.39 -4.74 7.80
C HIS A 57 13.29 -5.77 8.07
N ILE A 58 12.40 -6.02 7.11
CA ILE A 58 11.34 -7.03 7.24
C ILE A 58 11.91 -8.45 7.13
N GLY A 59 12.97 -8.62 6.34
CA GLY A 59 13.68 -9.88 6.17
C GLY A 59 12.81 -10.97 5.53
N GLY A 60 13.18 -12.23 5.77
CA GLY A 60 12.41 -13.38 5.31
C GLY A 60 12.32 -13.51 3.79
N GLU A 61 11.19 -14.01 3.32
CA GLU A 61 10.90 -14.16 1.89
C GLU A 61 10.82 -12.81 1.13
N PRO A 62 10.25 -11.71 1.68
CA PRO A 62 10.32 -10.41 1.02
C PRO A 62 11.73 -9.99 0.60
N TYR A 63 12.72 -10.12 1.50
CA TYR A 63 14.10 -9.72 1.15
C TYR A 63 14.73 -10.68 0.14
N LYS A 64 14.46 -11.99 0.24
CA LYS A 64 14.91 -12.97 -0.76
C LYS A 64 14.35 -12.66 -2.14
N GLU A 65 13.07 -12.27 -2.22
CA GLU A 65 12.41 -11.88 -3.46
C GLU A 65 13.05 -10.62 -4.06
N PHE A 66 13.37 -9.62 -3.24
CA PHE A 66 14.10 -8.43 -3.68
C PHE A 66 15.45 -8.80 -4.31
N LEU A 67 16.25 -9.63 -3.64
CA LEU A 67 17.57 -10.07 -4.13
C LEU A 67 17.45 -10.89 -5.43
N SER A 68 16.43 -11.75 -5.52
CA SER A 68 16.14 -12.54 -6.72
C SER A 68 15.85 -11.64 -7.92
N ASN A 69 15.00 -10.62 -7.75
CA ASN A 69 14.66 -9.66 -8.80
C ASN A 69 15.87 -8.80 -9.21
N GLU A 70 16.71 -8.38 -8.28
CA GLU A 70 17.97 -7.68 -8.59
C GLU A 70 18.93 -8.54 -9.41
N ALA A 71 19.08 -9.82 -9.05
CA ALA A 71 19.91 -10.77 -9.78
C ALA A 71 19.38 -11.02 -11.21
N LEU A 72 18.05 -11.12 -11.35
CA LEU A 72 17.39 -11.27 -12.64
C LEU A 72 17.67 -10.06 -13.55
N ILE A 73 17.49 -8.84 -13.04
CA ILE A 73 17.75 -7.60 -13.78
C ILE A 73 19.21 -7.50 -14.18
N LYS A 74 20.14 -7.88 -13.30
CA LYS A 74 21.57 -7.88 -13.62
C LYS A 74 21.88 -8.85 -14.77
N ARG A 75 21.34 -10.07 -14.73
CA ARG A 75 21.51 -11.08 -15.78
C ARG A 75 20.96 -10.59 -17.13
N GLN A 76 19.78 -9.99 -17.12
CA GLN A 76 19.12 -9.48 -18.33
C GLN A 76 19.90 -8.34 -18.98
N LYS A 77 20.46 -7.43 -18.17
CA LYS A 77 21.35 -6.38 -18.67
C LYS A 77 22.57 -6.97 -19.40
N THR A 78 23.17 -8.03 -18.86
CA THR A 78 24.28 -8.73 -19.52
C THR A 78 23.86 -9.39 -20.82
N GLN A 79 22.59 -9.82 -20.94
CA GLN A 79 22.02 -10.42 -22.14
C GLN A 79 21.49 -9.39 -23.16
N GLY A 80 21.63 -8.10 -22.91
CA GLY A 80 21.13 -7.03 -23.80
C GLY A 80 19.60 -6.87 -23.80
N ILE A 81 18.88 -7.55 -22.90
CA ILE A 81 17.42 -7.43 -22.76
C ILE A 81 17.09 -6.06 -22.19
N LYS A 82 16.14 -5.36 -22.81
CA LYS A 82 15.81 -4.00 -22.40
C LYS A 82 15.04 -4.00 -21.08
N PRO A 83 15.33 -3.07 -20.14
CA PRO A 83 14.62 -2.89 -18.87
C PRO A 83 13.09 -2.92 -18.90
N ASN A 84 12.47 -2.46 -19.98
CA ASN A 84 11.02 -2.35 -20.16
C ASN A 84 10.37 -3.64 -20.67
N GLU A 85 11.15 -4.63 -21.08
CA GLU A 85 10.70 -5.98 -21.45
C GLU A 85 10.67 -6.92 -20.23
N VAL A 86 11.16 -6.42 -19.08
CA VAL A 86 11.26 -7.14 -17.82
C VAL A 86 10.12 -6.71 -16.91
N GLN A 87 9.31 -7.67 -16.48
CA GLN A 87 8.31 -7.43 -15.45
C GLN A 87 9.03 -7.30 -14.09
N ARG A 88 9.37 -6.07 -13.70
CA ARG A 88 10.05 -5.78 -12.42
C ARG A 88 9.05 -5.74 -11.29
N GLU A 89 8.44 -6.88 -10.99
CA GLU A 89 7.56 -6.96 -9.83
C GLU A 89 8.43 -6.85 -8.56
N SER A 90 7.96 -6.11 -7.54
CA SER A 90 8.48 -6.12 -6.17
C SER A 90 9.81 -5.41 -5.82
N LEU A 91 10.35 -4.51 -6.65
CA LEU A 91 11.49 -3.67 -6.21
C LEU A 91 11.07 -2.38 -5.49
N ASN A 92 9.79 -2.01 -5.57
CA ASN A 92 9.23 -0.88 -4.86
C ASN A 92 8.67 -1.32 -3.49
N SER A 93 9.03 -0.60 -2.43
CA SER A 93 8.61 -0.92 -1.07
C SER A 93 7.21 -0.39 -0.70
N CYS A 94 6.46 0.26 -1.60
CA CYS A 94 5.17 0.90 -1.27
C CYS A 94 4.14 -0.07 -0.68
N ALA A 95 3.86 -1.18 -1.38
CA ALA A 95 2.94 -2.21 -0.91
C ALA A 95 3.47 -2.95 0.33
N LEU A 96 4.79 -3.11 0.42
CA LEU A 96 5.45 -3.71 1.58
C LEU A 96 5.27 -2.84 2.83
N ARG A 97 5.42 -1.51 2.71
CA ARG A 97 5.19 -0.55 3.80
C ARG A 97 3.75 -0.54 4.28
N ILE A 98 2.77 -0.63 3.37
CA ILE A 98 1.35 -0.78 3.76
C ILE A 98 1.09 -2.14 4.42
N SER A 99 1.69 -3.23 3.90
CA SER A 99 1.57 -4.55 4.53
C SER A 99 2.13 -4.55 5.96
N TYR A 100 3.28 -3.92 6.17
CA TYR A 100 3.85 -3.71 7.51
C TYR A 100 2.90 -2.89 8.38
N ALA A 101 2.41 -1.76 7.89
CA ALA A 101 1.50 -0.90 8.63
C ALA A 101 0.24 -1.65 9.08
N LEU A 102 -0.32 -2.53 8.24
CA LEU A 102 -1.45 -3.38 8.60
C LEU A 102 -1.07 -4.41 9.67
N ASN A 103 0.03 -5.15 9.50
CA ASN A 103 0.48 -6.17 10.48
C ASN A 103 0.81 -5.59 11.86
N TYR A 104 1.26 -4.34 11.92
CA TYR A 104 1.64 -3.65 13.17
C TYR A 104 0.59 -2.64 13.65
N SER A 105 -0.59 -2.63 13.01
CA SER A 105 -1.75 -1.86 13.45
C SER A 105 -2.67 -2.68 14.36
N TYR A 106 -3.60 -1.98 15.00
CA TYR A 106 -4.54 -2.56 15.96
C TYR A 106 -5.98 -2.33 15.51
N LEU A 107 -6.76 -3.39 15.58
CA LEU A 107 -8.21 -3.38 15.54
C LEU A 107 -8.67 -3.62 16.98
N LEU A 108 -9.28 -2.60 17.59
CA LEU A 108 -9.47 -2.53 19.04
C LEU A 108 -8.14 -2.84 19.77
N ASP A 109 -8.09 -3.88 20.58
CA ASP A 109 -6.92 -4.28 21.37
C ASP A 109 -6.07 -5.37 20.70
N ASN A 110 -6.50 -5.89 19.53
CA ASN A 110 -5.83 -6.99 18.83
C ASN A 110 -5.04 -6.51 17.61
N LYS A 111 -3.90 -7.16 17.36
CA LYS A 111 -3.13 -6.91 16.12
C LYS A 111 -3.93 -7.29 14.87
N TYR A 112 -3.95 -6.42 13.87
CA TYR A 112 -4.61 -6.64 12.57
C TYR A 112 -3.77 -7.50 11.62
N LEU A 113 -3.22 -8.61 12.10
CA LEU A 113 -2.29 -9.46 11.33
C LEU A 113 -2.95 -9.94 10.02
N ILE A 114 -2.33 -9.65 8.87
CA ILE A 114 -2.82 -10.04 7.53
C ILE A 114 -3.05 -11.55 7.46
N LYS A 115 -2.15 -12.34 8.07
CA LYS A 115 -2.24 -13.81 8.09
C LYS A 115 -3.49 -14.37 8.76
N ASN A 116 -4.16 -13.59 9.60
CA ASN A 116 -5.38 -13.98 10.30
C ASN A 116 -6.66 -13.47 9.60
N LYS A 117 -6.53 -12.87 8.41
CA LYS A 117 -7.64 -12.30 7.64
C LYS A 117 -7.94 -13.15 6.41
N LYS A 118 -9.04 -12.85 5.71
CA LYS A 118 -9.35 -13.55 4.46
C LYS A 118 -8.28 -13.20 3.43
N LEU A 119 -7.69 -14.23 2.81
CA LEU A 119 -6.64 -14.04 1.82
C LEU A 119 -7.24 -14.21 0.41
N PRO A 120 -6.98 -13.28 -0.52
CA PRO A 120 -7.37 -13.45 -1.92
C PRO A 120 -6.78 -14.73 -2.51
N ILE A 121 -7.54 -15.35 -3.41
CA ILE A 121 -7.10 -16.53 -4.16
C ILE A 121 -5.92 -16.14 -5.04
N ASN A 122 -4.80 -16.85 -4.89
CA ASN A 122 -3.56 -16.62 -5.64
C ASN A 122 -3.30 -17.75 -6.64
N THR A 123 -4.34 -18.21 -7.33
CA THR A 123 -4.26 -19.19 -8.42
C THR A 123 -4.67 -18.57 -9.75
N GLY A 124 -4.39 -19.26 -10.86
CA GLY A 124 -4.71 -18.80 -12.21
C GLY A 124 -4.14 -17.41 -12.52
N ASN A 125 -4.95 -16.57 -13.17
CA ASN A 125 -4.53 -15.24 -13.65
C ASN A 125 -4.18 -14.25 -12.53
N LEU A 126 -4.61 -14.50 -11.29
CA LEU A 126 -4.36 -13.62 -10.13
C LEU A 126 -3.19 -14.10 -9.27
N LYS A 127 -2.50 -15.19 -9.67
CA LYS A 127 -1.40 -15.79 -8.89
C LYS A 127 -0.34 -14.76 -8.49
N TYR A 128 0.14 -13.97 -9.45
CA TYR A 128 1.16 -12.96 -9.22
C TYR A 128 0.63 -11.76 -8.42
N GLU A 129 -0.55 -11.25 -8.77
CA GLU A 129 -1.15 -10.10 -8.09
C GLU A 129 -1.42 -10.36 -6.60
N ASN A 130 -1.83 -11.58 -6.27
CA ASN A 130 -2.17 -11.99 -4.91
C ASN A 130 -1.04 -12.77 -4.22
N GLN A 131 0.15 -12.79 -4.82
CA GLN A 131 1.31 -13.42 -4.20
C GLN A 131 1.67 -12.69 -2.91
N ARG A 132 2.05 -13.48 -1.91
CA ARG A 132 2.33 -13.04 -0.55
C ARG A 132 3.53 -13.81 -0.02
N PHE A 133 4.26 -13.18 0.88
CA PHE A 133 5.57 -13.62 1.34
C PHE A 133 5.61 -13.53 2.86
N TYR A 134 6.21 -14.53 3.51
CA TYR A 134 6.45 -14.52 4.94
C TYR A 134 7.69 -13.70 5.29
N GLY A 135 7.52 -12.65 6.08
CA GLY A 135 8.62 -11.89 6.67
C GLY A 135 9.36 -12.71 7.72
N ALA A 136 10.52 -12.20 8.19
CA ALA A 136 11.27 -12.84 9.26
C ALA A 136 10.48 -12.90 10.58
N ASP A 137 9.49 -12.02 10.74
CA ASP A 137 8.56 -11.95 11.86
C ASP A 137 7.37 -12.93 11.74
N SER A 138 7.40 -13.83 10.76
CA SER A 138 6.32 -14.81 10.49
C SER A 138 4.96 -14.18 10.16
N ASN A 139 4.93 -12.93 9.69
CA ASN A 139 3.74 -12.29 9.15
C ASN A 139 3.72 -12.32 7.62
N LEU A 140 2.53 -12.18 7.01
CA LEU A 140 2.36 -12.16 5.57
C LEU A 140 2.42 -10.73 5.01
N TYR A 141 3.10 -10.57 3.88
CA TYR A 141 3.29 -9.30 3.19
C TYR A 141 2.94 -9.40 1.71
N TYR A 142 2.27 -8.37 1.19
CA TYR A 142 2.11 -8.14 -0.23
C TYR A 142 3.21 -7.20 -0.72
N LEU A 143 3.78 -7.52 -1.89
CA LEU A 143 4.79 -6.69 -2.54
C LEU A 143 4.23 -5.88 -3.73
N GLY A 144 2.98 -6.15 -4.12
CA GLY A 144 2.30 -5.48 -5.23
C GLY A 144 1.04 -4.74 -4.79
N ILE A 145 0.74 -3.63 -5.47
CA ILE A 145 -0.43 -2.79 -5.17
C ILE A 145 -1.76 -3.54 -5.35
N TYR A 146 -1.83 -4.50 -6.27
CA TYR A 146 -3.05 -5.25 -6.53
C TYR A 146 -3.33 -6.26 -5.42
N GLY A 147 -2.29 -6.85 -4.83
CA GLY A 147 -2.43 -7.69 -3.65
C GLY A 147 -3.02 -6.92 -2.48
N ILE A 148 -2.52 -5.70 -2.24
CA ILE A 148 -3.12 -4.77 -1.26
C ILE A 148 -4.57 -4.47 -1.62
N ARG A 149 -4.86 -3.97 -2.82
CA ARG A 149 -6.23 -3.64 -3.27
C ARG A 149 -7.19 -4.82 -3.07
N ASN A 150 -6.82 -6.00 -3.55
CA ASN A 150 -7.65 -7.20 -3.50
C ASN A 150 -7.87 -7.65 -2.05
N PHE A 151 -6.84 -7.56 -1.20
CA PHE A 151 -6.96 -7.82 0.23
C PHE A 151 -7.92 -6.85 0.93
N LEU A 152 -7.81 -5.54 0.66
CA LEU A 152 -8.70 -4.52 1.20
C LEU A 152 -10.14 -4.77 0.74
N THR A 153 -10.37 -4.99 -0.55
CA THR A 153 -11.71 -5.28 -1.09
C THR A 153 -12.33 -6.52 -0.45
N LEU A 154 -11.55 -7.59 -0.30
CA LEU A 154 -12.04 -8.85 0.28
C LEU A 154 -12.42 -8.73 1.76
N ASN A 155 -11.71 -7.93 2.54
CA ASN A 155 -11.92 -7.83 3.98
C ASN A 155 -12.79 -6.64 4.39
N TRP A 156 -12.77 -5.55 3.62
CA TRP A 156 -13.41 -4.28 3.96
C TRP A 156 -14.54 -3.87 2.99
N GLY A 157 -14.73 -4.63 1.91
CA GLY A 157 -15.60 -4.25 0.80
C GLY A 157 -14.93 -3.27 -0.15
N ASN A 158 -15.69 -2.83 -1.16
CA ASN A 158 -15.26 -1.79 -2.10
C ASN A 158 -14.75 -0.54 -1.36
N SER A 159 -13.89 0.23 -2.02
CA SER A 159 -13.42 1.51 -1.48
C SER A 159 -14.58 2.46 -1.23
N ASP A 160 -14.37 3.44 -0.36
CA ASP A 160 -15.44 4.25 0.19
C ASP A 160 -15.78 5.43 -0.71
N LYS A 161 -17.07 5.81 -0.70
CA LYS A 161 -17.51 7.07 -1.29
C LYS A 161 -16.84 8.27 -0.59
N PRO A 162 -16.51 9.34 -1.34
CA PRO A 162 -16.83 9.55 -2.76
C PRO A 162 -15.82 8.95 -3.75
N TYR A 163 -14.81 8.20 -3.30
CA TYR A 163 -13.68 7.74 -4.11
C TYR A 163 -13.54 6.21 -4.13
N ASN A 164 -14.66 5.52 -4.37
CA ASN A 164 -14.73 4.06 -4.49
C ASN A 164 -14.00 3.53 -5.74
N ILE A 165 -14.06 4.28 -6.84
CA ILE A 165 -13.13 4.19 -7.95
C ILE A 165 -13.25 5.47 -8.76
N VAL A 166 -12.14 6.16 -8.96
CA VAL A 166 -12.07 7.33 -9.84
C VAL A 166 -11.11 7.00 -10.96
N THR A 167 -11.60 7.05 -12.19
CA THR A 167 -10.81 6.75 -13.39
C THR A 167 -10.44 8.03 -14.12
N PHE A 168 -9.19 8.11 -14.59
CA PHE A 168 -8.69 9.24 -15.36
C PHE A 168 -8.18 8.80 -16.72
N SER A 169 -8.54 9.55 -17.76
CA SER A 169 -8.03 9.31 -19.11
C SER A 169 -6.58 9.81 -19.27
N ASN A 170 -6.23 10.90 -18.57
CA ASN A 170 -4.92 11.56 -18.67
C ASN A 170 -4.51 12.26 -17.38
N ALA A 171 -3.26 12.74 -17.34
CA ALA A 171 -2.68 13.40 -16.18
C ALA A 171 -3.33 14.75 -15.84
N SER A 172 -3.89 15.46 -16.83
CA SER A 172 -4.62 16.72 -16.60
C SER A 172 -5.89 16.50 -15.78
N GLN A 173 -6.68 15.47 -16.10
CA GLN A 173 -7.83 15.08 -15.29
C GLN A 173 -7.44 14.69 -13.86
N THR A 174 -6.31 14.00 -13.70
CA THR A 174 -5.77 13.64 -12.38
C THR A 174 -5.45 14.91 -11.57
N LYS A 175 -4.78 15.89 -12.20
CA LYS A 175 -4.46 17.17 -11.56
C LYS A 175 -5.71 17.94 -11.16
N LYS A 176 -6.68 18.05 -12.08
CA LYS A 176 -7.97 18.72 -11.83
C LYS A 176 -8.70 18.08 -10.64
N PHE A 177 -8.75 16.74 -10.59
CA PHE A 177 -9.32 16.00 -9.47
C PHE A 177 -8.63 16.32 -8.15
N TYR A 178 -7.30 16.39 -8.13
CA TYR A 178 -6.56 16.76 -6.93
C TYR A 178 -6.87 18.19 -6.49
N ASP A 179 -6.70 19.15 -7.38
CA ASP A 179 -6.85 20.58 -7.08
C ASP A 179 -8.27 20.92 -6.61
N GLU A 180 -9.30 20.37 -7.27
CA GLU A 180 -10.70 20.74 -7.02
C GLU A 180 -11.38 19.88 -5.95
N LYS A 181 -10.90 18.66 -5.68
CA LYS A 181 -11.59 17.68 -4.84
C LYS A 181 -10.69 17.09 -3.77
N PHE A 182 -9.68 16.32 -4.17
CA PHE A 182 -8.97 15.45 -3.23
C PHE A 182 -8.07 16.22 -2.26
N SER A 183 -7.46 17.33 -2.69
CA SER A 183 -6.64 18.21 -1.83
C SER A 183 -7.40 18.78 -0.62
N GLN A 184 -8.73 18.84 -0.69
CA GLN A 184 -9.59 19.33 0.39
C GLN A 184 -10.14 18.19 1.26
N PHE A 185 -9.90 16.93 0.89
CA PHE A 185 -10.57 15.79 1.51
C PHE A 185 -10.15 15.58 2.97
N GLY A 186 -11.13 15.61 3.88
CA GLY A 186 -10.93 15.60 5.34
C GLY A 186 -10.72 14.23 5.98
N LYS A 187 -10.97 13.15 5.25
CA LYS A 187 -10.86 11.79 5.79
C LYS A 187 -9.45 11.27 5.60
N SER A 188 -9.00 10.43 6.53
CA SER A 188 -7.71 9.75 6.46
C SER A 188 -7.90 8.28 6.09
N GLY A 189 -6.91 7.68 5.43
CA GLY A 189 -7.07 6.30 4.99
C GLY A 189 -5.98 5.81 4.06
N ILE A 190 -6.20 4.61 3.53
CA ILE A 190 -5.31 3.98 2.55
C ILE A 190 -5.75 4.38 1.15
N VAL A 191 -4.78 4.77 0.33
CA VAL A 191 -4.95 5.06 -1.09
C VAL A 191 -4.25 3.97 -1.91
N VAL A 192 -4.94 3.51 -2.95
CA VAL A 192 -4.36 2.64 -3.98
C VAL A 192 -4.57 3.32 -5.33
N MET A 193 -3.49 3.46 -6.09
CA MET A 193 -3.47 4.09 -7.41
C MET A 193 -2.88 3.14 -8.43
N ARG A 194 -3.55 2.95 -9.57
CA ARG A 194 -2.92 2.36 -10.76
C ARG A 194 -2.30 3.48 -11.57
N ILE A 195 -1.00 3.37 -11.87
CA ILE A 195 -0.24 4.42 -12.58
C ILE A 195 0.40 3.80 -13.81
N LYS A 196 0.12 4.37 -14.99
CA LYS A 196 0.73 3.94 -16.25
C LYS A 196 2.15 4.52 -16.35
N GLY A 197 3.07 3.73 -16.89
CA GLY A 197 4.45 4.14 -17.18
C GLY A 197 5.45 3.84 -16.06
N PHE A 198 5.01 3.34 -14.91
CA PHE A 198 5.92 2.83 -13.88
C PHE A 198 6.41 1.44 -14.31
N SER A 199 7.73 1.31 -14.44
CA SER A 199 8.39 0.08 -14.92
C SER A 199 8.66 -0.93 -13.80
N ASP A 200 8.67 -0.45 -12.56
CA ASP A 200 8.99 -1.14 -11.31
C ASP A 200 7.75 -1.40 -10.42
N ALA A 201 6.60 -0.85 -10.80
CA ALA A 201 5.33 -1.09 -10.16
C ALA A 201 4.18 -0.79 -11.15
N ARG A 202 3.06 -1.52 -11.07
CA ARG A 202 1.86 -1.19 -11.87
C ARG A 202 1.04 -0.03 -11.27
N GLY A 203 1.60 0.66 -10.26
CA GLY A 203 1.02 1.83 -9.61
C GLY A 203 1.64 2.09 -8.23
N HIS A 204 0.90 2.73 -7.32
CA HIS A 204 1.39 3.13 -6.00
C HIS A 204 0.32 2.98 -4.91
N THR A 205 0.74 2.71 -3.67
CA THR A 205 -0.15 2.70 -2.51
C THR A 205 0.52 3.36 -1.32
N THR A 206 -0.23 4.17 -0.58
CA THR A 206 0.25 5.00 0.53
C THR A 206 -0.92 5.38 1.45
N LEU A 207 -0.66 6.15 2.49
CA LEU A 207 -1.66 6.74 3.36
C LEU A 207 -1.94 8.19 2.97
N TRP A 208 -3.21 8.57 2.96
CA TRP A 208 -3.66 9.96 2.89
C TRP A 208 -4.05 10.45 4.28
N ASN A 209 -3.51 11.60 4.69
CA ASN A 209 -3.85 12.25 5.93
C ASN A 209 -4.79 13.41 5.66
N GLY A 210 -6.06 13.23 6.03
CA GLY A 210 -7.10 14.22 5.81
C GLY A 210 -7.00 15.47 6.68
N ALA A 211 -6.21 15.42 7.77
CA ALA A 211 -5.95 16.58 8.61
C ALA A 211 -4.87 17.49 8.00
N SER A 212 -3.75 16.91 7.56
CA SER A 212 -2.66 17.67 6.93
C SER A 212 -2.82 17.87 5.42
N LYS A 213 -3.80 17.21 4.79
CA LYS A 213 -4.04 17.23 3.34
C LYS A 213 -2.82 16.78 2.53
N THR A 214 -2.13 15.76 3.02
CA THR A 214 -0.91 15.25 2.39
C THR A 214 -0.84 13.73 2.44
N PHE A 215 -0.08 13.16 1.51
CA PHE A 215 0.33 11.77 1.58
C PHE A 215 1.42 11.60 2.64
N GLU A 216 1.38 10.51 3.41
CA GLU A 216 2.36 10.23 4.48
C GLU A 216 3.76 9.90 3.94
N ASP A 217 3.90 9.61 2.64
CA ASP A 217 5.19 9.44 1.96
C ASP A 217 5.62 10.66 1.12
N SER A 218 5.01 11.83 1.35
CA SER A 218 5.37 13.09 0.67
C SER A 218 6.82 13.53 0.87
N ALA A 219 7.49 13.09 1.94
CA ALA A 219 8.92 13.33 2.15
C ALA A 219 9.83 12.46 1.26
N ILE A 220 9.28 11.42 0.65
CA ILE A 220 10.00 10.44 -0.18
C ILE A 220 9.71 10.67 -1.66
N SER A 221 8.46 11.00 -1.99
CA SER A 221 8.01 11.17 -3.36
C SER A 221 7.12 12.40 -3.50
N ASN A 222 7.14 12.96 -4.70
CA ASN A 222 6.19 14.00 -5.10
C ASN A 222 4.75 13.48 -5.01
N ASN A 223 3.83 14.42 -4.83
CA ASN A 223 2.40 14.15 -4.95
C ASN A 223 2.06 13.47 -6.29
N TYR A 224 1.56 12.24 -6.21
CA TYR A 224 1.21 11.40 -7.35
C TYR A 224 0.07 11.95 -8.22
N LEU A 225 -0.71 12.89 -7.68
CA LEU A 225 -1.86 13.48 -8.34
C LEU A 225 -1.58 14.89 -8.90
N ASN A 226 -0.31 15.33 -8.94
CA ASN A 226 0.07 16.67 -9.40
C ASN A 226 0.03 16.87 -10.93
N GLY A 227 -0.40 15.87 -11.70
CA GLY A 227 -0.43 15.91 -13.17
C GLY A 227 0.87 15.53 -13.87
N LYS A 228 1.91 15.10 -13.16
CA LYS A 228 3.14 14.55 -13.76
C LYS A 228 3.07 13.05 -14.03
N TYR A 229 2.12 12.36 -13.40
CA TYR A 229 1.96 10.92 -13.48
C TYR A 229 0.65 10.58 -14.18
N GLU A 230 0.66 9.53 -15.02
CA GLU A 230 -0.56 9.00 -15.63
C GLU A 230 -1.28 8.04 -14.67
N VAL A 231 -1.84 8.59 -13.60
CA VAL A 231 -2.77 7.83 -12.74
C VAL A 231 -4.00 7.48 -13.58
N LYS A 232 -4.36 6.20 -13.61
CA LYS A 232 -5.52 5.71 -14.36
C LYS A 232 -6.69 5.39 -13.45
N ASP A 233 -6.41 4.79 -12.29
CA ASP A 233 -7.43 4.50 -11.28
C ASP A 233 -6.96 5.00 -9.92
N PHE A 234 -7.87 5.55 -9.14
CA PHE A 234 -7.67 5.98 -7.76
C PHE A 234 -8.78 5.42 -6.87
N GLN A 235 -8.39 4.85 -5.73
CA GLN A 235 -9.30 4.24 -4.76
C GLN A 235 -8.88 4.60 -3.33
N PHE A 236 -9.86 4.81 -2.45
CA PHE A 236 -9.65 5.21 -1.06
C PHE A 236 -10.44 4.33 -0.07
N TRP A 237 -9.79 3.86 0.99
CA TRP A 237 -10.43 3.20 2.13
C TRP A 237 -10.18 4.04 3.39
N GLU A 238 -11.26 4.57 3.96
CA GLU A 238 -11.26 5.35 5.19
C GLU A 238 -10.79 4.52 6.38
N LEU A 239 -9.92 5.11 7.19
CA LEU A 239 -9.54 4.63 8.51
C LEU A 239 -9.99 5.67 9.53
N LYS A 240 -10.57 5.21 10.64
CA LYS A 240 -11.08 6.06 11.72
C LYS A 240 -10.09 6.12 12.87
#